data_AF-A0A8J1VQ90-F1
#
_entry.id   AF-A0A8J1VQ90-F1
#
_cell.length_a   1.000
_cell.length_b   1.000
_cell.length_c   1.000
_cell.angle_alpha   90.00
_cell.angle_beta   90.00
_cell.angle_gamma   90.00
#
_symmetry.space_group_name_H-M   'P 1'
#
loop_
_entity.id
_entity.type
_entity.pdbx_description
1 polymer ?
#
loop_
_entity_poly.entity_id
_entity_poly.type
_entity_poly.pdbx_seq_one_letter_code
_entity_poly.pdbx_strand_id
1 'polypeptide(L)'
;MARETDLLARFNPGRMQKADWALALVKSRAKAMTPKNIIAGWKSTGLHPLNPSCVLSSLPLDAGPTRTPLSSIQNDNRDEFTRGMTSAARDRFTALQAENLLMKDELKQIRDAEEAAAARKRPRQGVTVASLGTHHFSTEPVLTAAKVAKAASKGKGKGKTVIRLVVPDSGPSGDSVS
;
A
#
# COMPACT_ATOMS: atom_id res chain seq x y z
N MET A 1 12.34 -28.22 33.18
CA MET A 1 13.12 -28.99 32.21
C MET A 1 14.47 -28.34 32.01
N ALA A 2 14.61 -27.31 31.15
CA ALA A 2 15.82 -26.49 31.11
C ALA A 2 16.17 -25.98 32.52
N ARG A 3 15.20 -25.40 33.24
CA ARG A 3 15.43 -24.88 34.60
C ARG A 3 15.93 -25.91 35.63
N GLU A 4 15.50 -27.17 35.59
CA GLU A 4 15.89 -28.16 36.62
C GLU A 4 17.29 -28.73 36.34
N THR A 5 17.57 -29.03 35.07
CA THR A 5 18.91 -29.45 34.63
C THR A 5 19.91 -28.29 34.68
N ASP A 6 19.48 -27.07 34.38
CA ASP A 6 20.26 -25.83 34.46
C ASP A 6 20.54 -25.45 35.92
N LEU A 7 19.57 -25.60 36.83
CA LEU A 7 19.80 -25.43 38.26
C LEU A 7 20.80 -26.48 38.80
N LEU A 8 20.65 -27.76 38.43
CA LEU A 8 21.61 -28.80 38.84
C LEU A 8 23.00 -28.59 38.23
N ALA A 9 23.09 -28.15 36.96
CA ALA A 9 24.35 -27.87 36.28
C ALA A 9 25.06 -26.65 36.87
N ARG A 10 24.31 -25.61 37.27
CA ARG A 10 24.84 -24.41 37.93
C ARG A 10 25.30 -24.68 39.36
N PHE A 11 24.67 -25.62 40.07
CA PHE A 11 24.99 -25.89 41.47
C PHE A 11 26.23 -26.77 41.67
N ASN A 12 26.68 -27.52 40.66
CA ASN A 12 27.93 -28.30 40.71
C ASN A 12 28.46 -28.61 39.29
N PRO A 13 29.23 -27.71 38.65
CA PRO A 13 29.67 -27.87 37.27
C PRO A 13 30.61 -29.08 37.02
N GLY A 14 31.08 -29.78 38.06
CA GLY A 14 31.98 -30.94 37.94
C GLY A 14 31.41 -32.30 38.37
N ARG A 15 30.15 -32.41 38.82
CA ARG A 15 29.72 -33.59 39.62
C ARG A 15 28.42 -34.29 39.23
N MET A 16 27.78 -33.92 38.12
CA MET A 16 26.68 -34.75 37.62
C MET A 16 27.26 -35.99 36.97
N GLN A 17 27.12 -37.15 37.61
CA GLN A 17 27.57 -38.39 37.01
C GLN A 17 26.76 -38.66 35.73
N LYS A 18 27.40 -39.24 34.71
CA LYS A 18 26.74 -39.54 33.43
C LYS A 18 25.46 -40.37 33.61
N ALA A 19 25.46 -41.27 34.59
CA ALA A 19 24.30 -42.08 34.93
C ALA A 19 23.12 -41.22 35.44
N ASP A 20 23.38 -40.28 36.35
CA ASP A 20 22.36 -39.37 36.88
C ASP A 20 21.82 -38.44 35.80
N TRP A 21 22.69 -37.93 34.93
CA TRP A 21 22.29 -37.14 33.77
C TRP A 21 21.39 -37.96 32.84
N ALA A 22 21.76 -39.21 32.53
CA ALA A 22 20.97 -40.07 31.66
C ALA A 22 19.59 -40.37 32.27
N LEU A 23 19.51 -40.65 33.57
CA LEU A 23 18.24 -40.86 34.27
C LEU A 23 17.38 -39.59 34.28
N ALA A 24 17.99 -38.42 34.53
CA ALA A 24 17.30 -37.13 34.43
C ALA A 24 16.80 -36.89 33.00
N LEU A 25 17.61 -37.21 31.99
CA LEU A 25 17.23 -37.08 30.58
C LEU A 25 16.03 -37.97 30.24
N VAL A 26 16.00 -39.23 30.67
CA VAL A 26 14.87 -40.14 30.40
C VAL A 26 13.57 -39.60 31.02
N LYS A 27 13.60 -39.21 32.30
CA LYS A 27 12.43 -38.66 33.01
C LYS A 27 11.96 -37.36 32.37
N SER A 28 12.91 -36.50 32.04
CA SER A 28 12.65 -35.20 31.45
C SER A 28 12.04 -35.39 30.05
N ARG A 29 12.62 -36.24 29.19
CA ARG A 29 12.14 -36.50 27.83
C ARG A 29 10.67 -36.91 27.79
N ALA A 30 10.25 -37.82 28.67
CA ALA A 30 8.85 -38.24 28.76
C ALA A 30 7.91 -37.05 29.02
N LYS A 31 8.32 -36.10 29.88
CA LYS A 31 7.56 -34.88 30.17
C LYS A 31 7.57 -33.90 28.99
N ALA A 32 8.69 -33.75 28.28
CA ALA A 32 8.80 -32.85 27.12
C ALA A 32 7.96 -33.30 25.92
N MET A 33 7.88 -34.62 25.67
CA MET A 33 7.25 -35.19 24.47
C MET A 33 5.72 -35.23 24.51
N THR A 34 5.10 -34.48 25.41
CA THR A 34 3.64 -34.35 25.44
C THR A 34 3.18 -33.29 24.43
N PRO A 35 2.03 -33.47 23.73
CA PRO A 35 1.55 -32.50 22.75
C PRO A 35 1.44 -31.08 23.30
N LYS A 36 1.00 -30.95 24.57
CA LYS A 36 0.91 -29.66 25.27
C LYS A 36 2.26 -28.95 25.37
N ASN A 37 3.31 -29.67 25.74
CA ASN A 37 4.64 -29.08 25.93
C ASN A 37 5.34 -28.81 24.59
N ILE A 38 5.12 -29.66 23.58
CA ILE A 38 5.56 -29.40 22.21
C ILE A 38 4.90 -28.11 21.71
N ILE A 39 3.57 -28.02 21.74
CA ILE A 39 2.85 -26.82 21.28
C ILE A 39 3.27 -25.57 22.07
N ALA A 40 3.46 -25.68 23.38
CA ALA A 40 3.96 -24.57 24.20
C ALA A 40 5.36 -24.11 23.76
N GLY A 41 6.25 -25.05 23.44
CA GLY A 41 7.58 -24.75 22.87
C GLY A 41 7.48 -23.98 21.55
N TRP A 42 6.63 -24.45 20.62
CA TRP A 42 6.42 -23.78 19.34
C TRP A 42 5.76 -22.39 19.47
N LYS A 43 4.90 -22.22 20.48
CA LYS A 43 4.34 -20.91 20.83
C LYS A 43 5.41 -19.96 21.36
N SER A 44 6.32 -20.47 22.20
CA SER A 44 7.40 -19.66 22.79
C SER A 44 8.41 -19.15 21.75
N THR A 45 8.65 -19.92 20.69
CA THR A 45 9.52 -19.52 19.58
C THR A 45 8.80 -18.66 18.53
N GLY A 46 7.48 -18.47 18.66
CA GLY A 46 6.68 -17.80 17.64
C GLY A 46 6.56 -18.59 16.34
N LEU A 47 6.83 -19.90 16.35
CA LEU A 47 6.68 -20.75 15.16
C LEU A 47 5.23 -21.20 14.96
N HIS A 48 4.46 -21.39 16.04
CA HIS A 48 3.05 -21.76 15.93
C HIS A 48 2.15 -21.17 17.04
N PRO A 49 1.13 -20.37 16.70
CA PRO A 49 0.91 -19.77 15.37
C PRO A 49 2.11 -18.90 14.96
N LEU A 50 2.35 -18.75 13.67
CA LEU A 50 3.50 -17.98 13.18
C LEU A 50 3.39 -16.52 13.68
N ASN A 51 4.37 -16.11 14.47
CA ASN A 51 4.56 -14.75 14.94
C ASN A 51 5.94 -14.27 14.48
N PRO A 52 6.03 -13.53 13.35
CA PRO A 52 7.31 -13.14 12.78
C PRO A 52 8.11 -12.23 13.71
N SER A 53 7.47 -11.43 14.56
CA SER A 53 8.19 -10.54 15.50
C SER A 53 9.06 -11.33 16.48
N CYS A 54 8.54 -12.44 17.02
CA CYS A 54 9.30 -13.32 17.91
C CYS A 54 10.47 -13.99 17.16
N VAL A 55 10.21 -14.51 15.95
CA VAL A 55 11.24 -15.18 15.15
C VAL A 55 12.35 -14.19 14.76
N LEU A 56 12.00 -13.03 14.24
CA LEU A 56 12.94 -12.00 13.81
C LEU A 56 13.79 -11.45 14.97
N SER A 57 13.22 -11.35 16.18
CA SER A 57 13.98 -10.94 17.37
C SER A 57 15.01 -11.97 17.84
N SER A 58 14.79 -13.25 17.52
CA SER A 58 15.67 -14.35 17.93
C SER A 58 16.78 -14.65 16.92
N LEU A 59 16.66 -14.12 15.71
CA LEU A 59 17.73 -14.24 14.73
C LEU A 59 18.94 -13.47 15.24
N PRO A 60 20.15 -14.06 15.18
CA PRO A 60 21.37 -13.29 15.30
C PRO A 60 21.41 -12.37 14.08
N LEU A 61 20.76 -11.22 14.21
CA LEU A 61 21.10 -10.05 13.41
C LEU A 61 22.55 -9.80 13.80
N ASP A 62 23.48 -10.14 12.91
CA ASP A 62 24.86 -9.72 13.03
C ASP A 62 24.79 -8.25 13.43
N ALA A 63 25.13 -7.97 14.69
CA ALA A 63 25.46 -6.64 15.10
C ALA A 63 26.74 -6.35 14.33
N GLY A 64 26.59 -5.87 13.10
CA GLY A 64 27.66 -5.24 12.36
C GLY A 64 28.33 -4.25 13.30
N PRO A 65 29.64 -4.01 13.14
CA PRO A 65 30.44 -3.22 14.07
C PRO A 65 29.67 -1.97 14.45
N THR A 66 29.45 -1.78 15.76
CA THR A 66 28.72 -0.66 16.37
C THR A 66 28.98 0.62 15.61
N ARG A 67 28.06 1.00 14.71
CA ARG A 67 28.13 2.27 14.01
C ARG A 67 27.83 3.36 15.04
N THR A 68 28.85 4.14 15.33
CA THR A 68 28.74 5.44 15.99
C THR A 68 27.66 6.30 15.33
N PRO A 69 27.00 7.20 16.09
CA PRO A 69 25.86 7.95 15.60
C PRO A 69 26.21 8.76 14.35
N LEU A 70 25.28 8.68 13.41
CA LEU A 70 25.25 9.25 12.09
C LEU A 70 25.73 10.72 12.04
N SER A 71 26.95 10.95 11.56
CA SER A 71 27.31 12.21 10.93
C SER A 71 27.65 11.94 9.47
N SER A 72 26.77 12.39 8.57
CA SER A 72 27.04 12.68 7.16
C SER A 72 27.82 11.60 6.39
N ILE A 73 27.15 10.52 5.99
CA ILE A 73 27.62 9.76 4.81
C ILE A 73 26.91 10.33 3.60
N GLN A 74 27.56 11.32 3.00
CA GLN A 74 27.38 11.64 1.59
C GLN A 74 27.82 10.42 0.78
N ASN A 75 26.88 9.82 0.03
CA ASN A 75 27.00 9.11 -1.26
C ASN A 75 28.18 8.18 -1.64
N ASP A 76 29.16 7.86 -0.79
CA ASP A 76 30.35 7.08 -1.20
C ASP A 76 30.25 5.56 -1.02
N ASN A 77 29.20 5.03 -0.37
CA ASN A 77 29.12 3.59 -0.07
C ASN A 77 28.55 2.71 -1.21
N ARG A 78 28.13 3.30 -2.34
CA ARG A 78 27.56 2.52 -3.46
C ARG A 78 28.61 1.63 -4.13
N ASP A 79 29.86 2.08 -4.14
CA ASP A 79 30.96 1.39 -4.82
C ASP A 79 31.58 0.27 -3.99
N GLU A 80 31.30 0.22 -2.69
CA GLU A 80 31.81 -0.84 -1.81
C GLU A 80 30.99 -2.14 -1.96
N PHE A 81 29.67 -2.01 -2.08
CA PHE A 81 28.76 -3.13 -2.32
C PHE A 81 28.96 -3.77 -3.72
N THR A 82 29.23 -2.95 -4.74
CA THR A 82 29.44 -3.44 -6.10
C THR A 82 30.89 -3.86 -6.36
N ARG A 83 31.85 -3.51 -5.49
CA ARG A 83 33.27 -3.85 -5.66
C ARG A 83 33.54 -5.34 -5.76
N GLY A 84 32.82 -6.17 -4.99
CA GLY A 84 32.94 -7.63 -5.02
C GLY A 84 32.25 -8.32 -6.21
N MET A 85 31.51 -7.59 -7.04
CA MET A 85 30.78 -8.16 -8.18
C MET A 85 31.68 -8.31 -9.42
N THR A 86 31.35 -9.25 -10.32
CA THR A 86 31.97 -9.31 -11.65
C THR A 86 31.51 -8.13 -12.51
N SER A 87 32.30 -7.73 -13.52
CA SER A 87 31.95 -6.60 -14.40
C SER A 87 30.53 -6.74 -14.98
N ALA A 88 30.20 -7.92 -15.52
CA ALA A 88 28.88 -8.20 -16.07
C ALA A 88 27.74 -8.11 -15.04
N ALA A 89 28.00 -8.47 -13.77
CA ALA A 89 27.02 -8.34 -12.70
C ALA A 89 26.80 -6.88 -12.30
N ARG A 90 27.86 -6.05 -12.31
CA ARG A 90 27.73 -4.60 -12.09
C ARG A 90 26.91 -3.93 -13.17
N ASP A 91 27.16 -4.26 -14.44
CA ASP A 91 26.44 -3.69 -15.58
C ASP A 91 24.95 -4.05 -15.57
N ARG A 92 24.63 -5.30 -15.19
CA ARG A 92 23.23 -5.72 -14.99
C ARG A 92 22.58 -4.99 -13.82
N PHE A 93 23.30 -4.82 -12.71
CA PHE A 93 22.79 -4.11 -11.55
C PHE A 93 22.52 -2.63 -11.85
N THR A 94 23.41 -1.95 -12.58
CA THR A 94 23.20 -0.56 -12.97
C THR A 94 22.02 -0.41 -13.93
N ALA A 95 21.86 -1.32 -14.90
CA ALA A 95 20.72 -1.34 -15.81
C ALA A 95 19.39 -1.52 -15.06
N LEU A 96 19.31 -2.51 -14.16
CA LEU A 96 18.12 -2.74 -13.35
C LEU A 96 17.79 -1.57 -12.42
N GLN A 97 18.80 -0.87 -11.90
CA GLN A 97 18.57 0.32 -11.09
C GLN A 97 18.03 1.49 -11.91
N ALA A 98 18.50 1.66 -13.14
CA ALA A 98 17.96 2.66 -14.06
C ALA A 98 16.50 2.36 -14.43
N GLU A 99 16.18 1.10 -14.73
CA GLU A 99 14.82 0.66 -15.01
C GLU A 99 13.88 0.87 -13.81
N ASN A 100 14.33 0.51 -12.60
CA ASN A 100 13.56 0.74 -11.38
C ASN A 100 13.28 2.22 -11.11
N LEU A 101 14.19 3.12 -11.48
CA LEU A 101 13.96 4.57 -11.37
C LEU A 101 12.89 5.02 -12.37
N LEU A 102 12.98 4.57 -13.61
CA LEU A 102 11.99 4.89 -14.64
C LEU A 102 10.58 4.39 -14.27
N MET A 103 10.48 3.14 -13.81
CA MET A 103 9.20 2.57 -13.38
C MET A 103 8.58 3.34 -12.21
N LYS A 104 9.40 3.82 -11.27
CA LYS A 104 8.92 4.65 -10.15
C LYS A 104 8.38 5.99 -10.64
N ASP A 105 9.03 6.61 -11.61
CA ASP A 105 8.58 7.86 -12.20
C ASP A 105 7.27 7.66 -12.98
N GLU A 106 7.14 6.58 -13.75
CA GLU A 106 5.91 6.22 -14.45
C GLU A 106 4.74 5.99 -13.47
N LEU A 107 4.97 5.21 -12.41
CA LEU A 107 3.95 4.98 -11.38
C LEU A 107 3.53 6.28 -10.67
N LYS A 108 4.47 7.21 -10.47
CA LYS A 108 4.18 8.53 -9.92
C LYS A 108 3.32 9.34 -10.89
N GLN A 109 3.64 9.35 -12.18
CA GLN A 109 2.86 10.05 -13.19
C GLN A 109 1.44 9.50 -13.31
N ILE A 110 1.26 8.18 -13.28
CA ILE A 110 -0.07 7.55 -13.29
C ILE A 110 -0.87 8.00 -12.07
N ARG A 111 -0.27 7.96 -10.88
CA ARG A 111 -0.92 8.40 -9.64
C ARG A 111 -1.34 9.86 -9.70
N ASP A 112 -0.44 10.74 -10.13
CA ASP A 112 -0.70 12.17 -10.24
C ASP A 112 -1.81 12.45 -11.30
N ALA A 113 -1.84 11.69 -12.39
CA ALA A 113 -2.86 11.77 -13.43
C ALA A 113 -4.24 11.25 -12.95
N GLU A 114 -4.26 10.16 -12.19
CA GLU A 114 -5.46 9.62 -11.56
C GLU A 114 -6.04 10.59 -10.53
N GLU A 115 -5.19 11.21 -9.71
CA GLU A 115 -5.60 12.23 -8.74
C GLU A 115 -6.16 13.47 -9.46
N ALA A 116 -5.52 13.94 -10.52
CA ALA A 116 -6.02 15.04 -11.33
C ALA A 116 -7.36 14.71 -12.01
N ALA A 117 -7.55 13.47 -12.49
CA ALA A 117 -8.81 13.00 -13.05
C ALA A 117 -9.90 12.88 -11.98
N ALA A 118 -9.56 12.42 -10.77
CA ALA A 118 -10.48 12.36 -9.64
C ALA A 118 -10.91 13.77 -9.19
N ALA A 119 -9.99 14.74 -9.15
CA ALA A 119 -10.29 16.14 -8.85
C ALA A 119 -11.23 16.76 -9.89
N ARG A 120 -11.07 16.43 -11.18
CA ARG A 120 -11.98 16.86 -12.27
C ARG A 120 -13.37 16.25 -12.19
N LYS A 121 -13.49 15.01 -11.71
CA LYS A 121 -14.78 14.32 -11.51
C LYS A 121 -15.56 14.81 -10.29
N ARG A 122 -14.96 15.65 -9.43
CA ARG A 122 -15.71 16.27 -8.33
C ARG A 122 -16.74 17.23 -8.93
N PRO A 123 -18.05 17.03 -8.68
CA PRO A 123 -19.05 17.99 -9.10
C PRO A 123 -18.70 19.33 -8.47
N ARG A 124 -18.59 20.38 -9.30
CA ARG A 124 -18.48 21.76 -8.80
C ARG A 124 -19.77 22.06 -8.05
N GLN A 125 -19.77 21.87 -6.73
CA GLN A 125 -20.74 22.54 -5.87
C GLN A 125 -20.41 24.02 -5.95
N GLY A 126 -20.95 24.69 -6.97
CA GLY A 126 -21.16 26.12 -6.87
C GLY A 126 -21.92 26.34 -5.57
N VAL A 127 -21.49 27.32 -4.78
CA VAL A 127 -22.23 27.77 -3.60
C VAL A 127 -23.65 28.01 -4.07
N THR A 128 -24.53 27.06 -3.78
CA THR A 128 -25.93 27.19 -4.12
C THR A 128 -26.41 28.12 -3.03
N VAL A 129 -26.43 29.42 -3.32
CA VAL A 129 -27.09 30.39 -2.47
C VAL A 129 -28.54 29.95 -2.45
N ALA A 130 -28.90 29.18 -1.42
CA ALA A 130 -30.28 28.92 -1.08
C ALA A 130 -30.89 30.31 -0.91
N SER A 131 -31.75 30.71 -1.84
CA SER A 131 -32.54 31.92 -1.73
C SER A 131 -33.52 31.72 -0.57
N LEU A 132 -33.02 31.87 0.64
CA LEU A 132 -33.78 31.95 1.87
C LEU A 132 -34.38 33.35 1.94
N GLY A 133 -35.70 33.41 1.88
CA GLY A 133 -36.46 34.54 2.42
C GLY A 133 -36.97 35.53 1.38
N THR A 134 -38.25 35.37 1.03
CA THR A 134 -39.22 36.44 0.69
C THR A 134 -38.68 37.87 0.69
N HIS A 135 -38.31 38.38 -0.49
CA HIS A 135 -38.22 39.82 -0.71
C HIS A 135 -39.64 40.38 -0.91
N HIS A 136 -40.18 41.03 0.13
CA HIS A 136 -41.33 41.92 -0.03
C HIS A 136 -40.86 43.20 -0.72
N PHE A 137 -40.87 43.20 -2.06
CA PHE A 137 -40.77 44.44 -2.82
C PHE A 137 -42.11 45.16 -2.77
N SER A 138 -42.27 45.97 -1.72
CA SER A 138 -43.27 47.05 -1.74
C SER A 138 -42.72 48.15 -2.62
N THR A 139 -43.27 48.26 -3.83
CA THR A 139 -43.56 49.50 -4.55
C THR A 139 -44.14 49.09 -5.91
N GLU A 140 -45.33 49.59 -6.23
CA GLU A 140 -46.05 49.50 -7.51
C GLU A 140 -45.20 49.29 -8.80
N PRO A 141 -44.07 50.00 -9.02
CA PRO A 141 -43.18 49.80 -10.17
C PRO A 141 -42.66 48.37 -10.38
N VAL A 142 -42.52 47.55 -9.33
CA VAL A 142 -42.00 46.18 -9.48
C VAL A 142 -43.06 45.22 -10.05
N LEU A 143 -44.34 45.44 -9.72
CA LEU A 143 -45.44 44.62 -10.22
C LEU A 143 -45.74 44.91 -11.70
N THR A 144 -45.59 46.16 -12.14
CA THR A 144 -45.75 46.53 -13.55
C THR A 144 -44.63 45.95 -14.41
N ALA A 145 -43.38 46.01 -13.96
CA ALA A 145 -42.24 45.38 -14.64
C ALA A 145 -42.41 43.84 -14.77
N ALA A 146 -42.91 43.17 -13.72
CA ALA A 146 -43.15 41.74 -13.75
C ALA A 146 -44.28 41.32 -14.72
N LYS A 147 -45.33 42.13 -14.86
CA LYS A 147 -46.42 41.90 -15.83
C LYS A 147 -45.92 42.04 -17.27
N VAL A 148 -45.10 43.06 -17.55
CA VAL A 148 -44.48 43.26 -18.88
C VAL A 148 -43.58 42.08 -19.24
N ALA A 149 -42.77 41.58 -18.30
CA ALA A 149 -41.90 40.42 -18.52
C ALA A 149 -42.69 39.13 -18.79
N LYS A 150 -43.81 38.89 -18.10
CA LYS A 150 -44.70 37.73 -18.37
C LYS A 150 -45.42 37.82 -19.71
N ALA A 151 -45.75 39.02 -20.18
CA ALA A 151 -46.32 39.22 -21.51
C ALA A 151 -45.29 38.91 -22.62
N ALA A 152 -44.03 39.28 -22.41
CA ALA A 152 -42.93 38.98 -23.34
C ALA A 152 -42.58 37.48 -23.41
N SER A 153 -42.81 36.71 -22.34
CA SER A 153 -42.44 35.28 -22.29
C SER A 153 -43.47 34.32 -22.91
N LYS A 154 -44.71 34.76 -23.19
CA LYS A 154 -45.76 33.91 -23.80
C LYS A 154 -45.50 33.53 -25.28
N GLY A 155 -44.50 34.14 -25.93
CA GLY A 155 -44.23 33.95 -27.37
C GLY A 155 -43.08 33.03 -27.75
N LYS A 156 -42.27 32.49 -26.82
CA LYS A 156 -41.11 31.65 -27.17
C LYS A 156 -41.35 30.18 -26.85
N GLY A 157 -42.02 29.49 -27.79
CA GLY A 157 -42.06 28.03 -27.84
C GLY A 157 -40.64 27.46 -27.96
N LYS A 158 -40.26 26.58 -27.05
CA LYS A 158 -38.96 25.89 -27.09
C LYS A 158 -39.01 24.78 -28.15
N GLY A 159 -38.52 25.08 -29.35
CA GLY A 159 -38.17 24.06 -30.34
C GLY A 159 -37.06 23.17 -29.79
N LYS A 160 -37.34 21.87 -29.67
CA LYS A 160 -36.35 20.85 -29.31
C LYS A 160 -35.55 20.53 -30.58
N THR A 161 -34.39 21.16 -30.77
CA THR A 161 -33.47 20.77 -31.84
C THR A 161 -32.78 19.46 -31.44
N VAL A 162 -33.26 18.35 -32.00
CA VAL A 162 -32.57 17.05 -31.92
C VAL A 162 -31.47 17.06 -32.99
N ILE A 163 -30.22 17.16 -32.58
CA ILE A 163 -29.07 16.97 -33.48
C ILE A 163 -28.91 15.45 -33.67
N ARG A 164 -29.32 14.93 -34.83
CA ARG A 164 -28.98 13.57 -35.28
C ARG A 164 -27.59 13.63 -35.91
N LEU A 165 -26.59 13.03 -35.26
CA LEU A 165 -25.31 12.70 -35.88
C LEU A 165 -25.58 11.61 -36.93
N VAL A 166 -25.50 11.98 -38.21
CA VAL A 166 -25.51 11.05 -39.33
C VAL A 166 -24.09 10.50 -39.46
N VAL A 167 -23.93 9.21 -39.18
CA VAL A 167 -22.74 8.43 -39.52
C VAL A 167 -22.88 8.04 -41.01
N PRO A 168 -21.95 8.41 -41.90
CA PRO A 168 -21.97 7.89 -43.27
C PRO A 168 -21.52 6.43 -43.27
N ASP A 169 -22.47 5.55 -43.57
CA ASP A 169 -22.25 4.13 -43.84
C ASP A 169 -21.62 3.98 -45.23
N SER A 170 -20.40 3.46 -45.29
CA SER A 170 -19.66 3.25 -46.53
C SER A 170 -19.61 1.76 -46.87
N GLY A 171 -20.42 1.38 -47.87
CA GLY A 171 -20.29 0.17 -48.69
C GLY A 171 -21.44 -0.84 -48.53
N PRO A 172 -21.70 -1.73 -49.52
CA PRO A 172 -20.93 -2.03 -50.73
C PRO A 172 -21.74 -1.89 -52.04
N SER A 173 -21.16 -1.30 -53.08
CA SER A 173 -21.70 -1.38 -54.45
C SER A 173 -21.19 -2.67 -55.11
N GLY A 174 -22.02 -3.71 -55.09
CA GLY A 174 -21.94 -4.79 -56.06
C GLY A 174 -22.84 -4.45 -57.23
N ASP A 175 -22.27 -4.24 -58.42
CA ASP A 175 -22.99 -4.35 -59.68
C ASP A 175 -22.28 -5.38 -60.55
N SER A 176 -23.12 -6.21 -61.15
CA SER A 176 -22.78 -7.40 -61.93
C SER A 176 -23.03 -7.13 -63.41
N VAL A 177 -22.46 -8.00 -64.26
CA VAL A 177 -22.84 -8.29 -65.67
C VAL A 177 -22.39 -7.20 -66.67
N SER A 178 -21.72 -7.47 -67.80
CA SER A 178 -21.66 -8.65 -68.68
C SER A 178 -20.28 -8.82 -69.31
#